data_AF-B9SWV4-F1
#
_entry.id   AF-B9SWV4-F1
#
_cell.length_a   1.000
_cell.length_b   1.000
_cell.length_c   1.000
_cell.angle_alpha   90.00
_cell.angle_beta   90.00
_cell.angle_gamma   90.00
#
_symmetry.space_group_name_H-M   'P 1'
#
loop_
_entity.id
_entity.type
_entity.pdbx_description
1 polymer ?
#
loop_
_entity_poly.entity_id
_entity_poly.type
_entity_poly.pdbx_seq_one_letter_code
_entity_poly.pdbx_strand_id
1 'polypeptide(L)'
;MHTPPWQVPITVHFDHGTSKQELVEALDLGFDSVMVDGSHLPLKDNMSYTKFISSLAHSKNMLVEAELGRLSGTEDDLTVEDYEARLTDVSQAEDFIDETGIDALAVCIGNVHGKYPASGPNLRLDLLKDLHALSSKKGVFLVLHGASGVPKELVKACIEHGVRKFNVNTEVRKAYMDALSNPKKDLVRVMASAKEAMKAVIAEKMHLFGSAGKA
;
A
#
# COMPACT_ATOMS: atom_id res chain seq x y z
N MET A 1 -10.36 -17.74 -22.46
CA MET A 1 -10.02 -17.06 -21.19
C MET A 1 -11.02 -17.54 -20.16
N HIS A 2 -10.56 -18.25 -19.12
CA HIS A 2 -11.43 -18.63 -18.01
C HIS A 2 -11.82 -17.35 -17.27
N THR A 3 -13.10 -16.97 -17.33
CA THR A 3 -13.65 -15.99 -16.39
C THR A 3 -13.43 -16.53 -14.98
N PRO A 4 -12.74 -15.78 -14.09
CA PRO A 4 -12.54 -16.21 -12.71
C PRO A 4 -13.90 -16.50 -12.05
N PRO A 5 -13.96 -17.45 -11.09
CA PRO A 5 -15.21 -17.81 -10.40
C PRO A 5 -15.72 -16.73 -9.44
N TRP A 6 -15.02 -15.61 -9.32
CA TRP A 6 -15.32 -14.52 -8.39
C TRP A 6 -16.24 -13.50 -9.05
N GLN A 7 -17.28 -13.06 -8.33
CA GLN A 7 -18.30 -12.11 -8.83
C GLN A 7 -17.99 -10.64 -8.48
N VAL A 8 -16.78 -10.36 -8.01
CA VAL A 8 -16.35 -9.01 -7.59
C VAL A 8 -15.03 -8.64 -8.29
N PRO A 9 -14.74 -7.35 -8.52
CA PRO A 9 -13.45 -6.93 -9.07
C PRO A 9 -12.30 -7.29 -8.12
N ILE A 10 -11.30 -7.98 -8.63
CA ILE A 10 -10.07 -8.34 -7.91
C ILE A 10 -8.90 -8.08 -8.85
N THR A 11 -7.87 -7.41 -8.32
CA THR A 11 -6.61 -7.16 -9.01
C THR A 11 -5.45 -7.75 -8.23
N VAL A 12 -4.33 -7.97 -8.92
CA VAL A 12 -3.05 -8.41 -8.36
C VAL A 12 -2.06 -7.25 -8.47
N HIS A 13 -1.54 -6.82 -7.33
CA HIS A 13 -0.60 -5.71 -7.19
C HIS A 13 0.75 -6.22 -6.67
N PHE A 14 1.85 -5.82 -7.31
CA PHE A 14 3.20 -6.12 -6.84
C PHE A 14 3.66 -5.00 -5.89
N ASP A 15 3.74 -5.27 -4.60
CA ASP A 15 4.03 -4.29 -3.55
C ASP A 15 5.55 -4.12 -3.34
N HIS A 16 6.01 -2.90 -3.03
CA HIS A 16 7.41 -2.56 -2.70
C HIS A 16 8.49 -3.07 -3.67
N GLY A 17 8.30 -2.90 -4.98
CA GLY A 17 9.33 -3.24 -5.97
C GLY A 17 10.52 -2.28 -5.91
N THR A 18 11.64 -2.75 -5.34
CA THR A 18 12.87 -1.95 -5.19
C THR A 18 13.88 -2.19 -6.31
N SER A 19 13.86 -3.37 -6.95
CA SER A 19 14.80 -3.70 -8.02
C SER A 19 14.17 -3.68 -9.41
N LYS A 20 14.96 -3.27 -10.40
CA LYS A 20 14.50 -3.21 -11.80
C LYS A 20 14.12 -4.59 -12.31
N GLN A 21 14.87 -5.60 -11.89
CA GLN A 21 14.67 -6.98 -12.32
C GLN A 21 13.32 -7.50 -11.86
N GLU A 22 12.99 -7.36 -10.57
CA GLU A 22 11.71 -7.79 -10.00
C GLU A 22 10.52 -7.07 -10.66
N LEU A 23 10.65 -5.76 -10.85
CA LEU A 23 9.59 -4.99 -11.50
C LEU A 23 9.37 -5.45 -12.93
N VAL A 24 10.43 -5.60 -13.74
CA VAL A 24 10.31 -6.10 -15.11
C VAL A 24 9.72 -7.51 -15.13
N GLU A 25 10.13 -8.38 -14.21
CA GLU A 25 9.55 -9.72 -14.07
C GLU A 25 8.06 -9.68 -13.72
N ALA A 26 7.64 -8.83 -12.78
CA ALA A 26 6.23 -8.64 -12.44
C ALA A 26 5.41 -8.12 -13.65
N LEU A 27 5.98 -7.22 -14.45
CA LEU A 27 5.36 -6.74 -15.70
C LEU A 27 5.26 -7.84 -16.77
N ASP A 28 6.19 -8.79 -16.81
CA ASP A 28 6.17 -9.91 -17.74
C ASP A 28 5.23 -11.04 -17.30
N LEU A 29 5.05 -11.22 -15.98
CA LEU A 29 4.09 -12.15 -15.39
C LEU A 29 2.62 -11.70 -15.54
N GLY A 30 2.39 -10.45 -15.93
CA GLY A 30 1.05 -9.92 -16.19
C GLY A 30 0.26 -9.61 -14.93
N PHE A 31 0.91 -9.02 -13.93
CA PHE A 31 0.21 -8.36 -12.82
C PHE A 31 -0.75 -7.27 -13.37
N ASP A 32 -1.71 -6.81 -12.56
CA ASP A 32 -2.58 -5.69 -12.96
C ASP A 32 -1.93 -4.34 -12.65
N SER A 33 -1.06 -4.30 -11.64
CA SER A 33 -0.32 -3.11 -11.23
C SER A 33 0.95 -3.44 -10.46
N VAL A 34 1.89 -2.51 -10.42
CA VAL A 34 3.14 -2.61 -9.66
C VAL A 34 3.39 -1.35 -8.85
N MET A 35 4.06 -1.48 -7.71
CA MET A 35 4.58 -0.37 -6.93
C MET A 35 6.08 -0.23 -7.15
N VAL A 36 6.52 0.95 -7.56
CA VAL A 36 7.95 1.32 -7.59
C VAL A 36 8.32 1.97 -6.27
N ASP A 37 9.12 1.28 -5.46
CA ASP A 37 9.62 1.82 -4.20
C ASP A 37 11.06 2.34 -4.35
N GLY A 38 11.16 3.59 -4.79
CA GLY A 38 12.41 4.36 -4.84
C GLY A 38 12.61 5.29 -3.64
N SER A 39 11.84 5.14 -2.55
CA SER A 39 11.82 6.06 -1.38
C SER A 39 13.18 6.22 -0.67
N HIS A 40 14.05 5.22 -0.81
CA HIS A 40 15.40 5.20 -0.27
C HIS A 40 16.39 6.01 -1.14
N LEU A 41 16.07 6.28 -2.41
CA LEU A 41 16.93 6.98 -3.35
C LEU A 41 16.83 8.51 -3.20
N PRO A 42 17.83 9.28 -3.67
CA PRO A 42 17.66 10.71 -3.91
C PRO A 42 16.47 10.96 -4.84
N LEU A 43 15.73 12.06 -4.60
CA LEU A 43 14.48 12.37 -5.32
C LEU A 43 14.61 12.27 -6.84
N LYS A 44 15.66 12.84 -7.41
CA LYS A 44 15.89 12.82 -8.87
C LYS A 44 16.07 11.41 -9.42
N ASP A 45 16.74 10.53 -8.66
CA ASP A 45 16.96 9.15 -9.05
C ASP A 45 15.66 8.34 -8.92
N ASN A 46 14.88 8.57 -7.86
CA ASN A 46 13.53 8.00 -7.72
C ASN A 46 12.62 8.40 -8.89
N MET A 47 12.59 9.69 -9.26
CA MET A 47 11.79 10.18 -10.39
C MET A 47 12.21 9.53 -11.71
N SER A 48 13.51 9.52 -12.01
CA SER A 48 14.04 8.91 -13.24
C SER A 48 13.71 7.42 -13.32
N TYR A 49 13.88 6.71 -12.21
CA TYR A 49 13.63 5.28 -12.11
C TYR A 49 12.14 4.95 -12.24
N THR A 50 11.29 5.65 -11.49
CA THR A 50 9.84 5.49 -11.54
C THR A 50 9.30 5.79 -12.93
N LYS A 51 9.73 6.89 -13.56
CA LYS A 51 9.34 7.25 -14.95
C LYS A 51 9.63 6.14 -15.95
N PHE A 52 10.80 5.50 -15.83
CA PHE A 52 11.18 4.40 -16.70
C PHE A 52 10.23 3.20 -16.54
N ILE A 53 9.91 2.83 -15.30
CA ILE A 53 9.01 1.70 -15.02
C ILE A 53 7.56 2.03 -15.41
N SER A 54 7.06 3.23 -15.10
CA SER A 54 5.73 3.70 -15.54
C SER A 54 5.55 3.59 -17.04
N SER A 55 6.53 4.05 -17.82
CA SER A 55 6.50 3.96 -19.28
C SER A 55 6.38 2.51 -19.77
N LEU A 56 7.09 1.58 -19.12
CA LEU A 56 7.04 0.16 -19.48
C LEU A 56 5.72 -0.49 -19.07
N ALA A 57 5.23 -0.21 -17.86
CA ALA A 57 3.96 -0.72 -17.34
C ALA A 57 2.77 -0.25 -18.19
N HIS A 58 2.72 1.04 -18.53
CA HIS A 58 1.68 1.61 -19.37
C HIS A 58 1.66 1.02 -20.78
N SER A 59 2.83 0.69 -21.35
CA SER A 59 2.91 -0.02 -22.65
C SER A 59 2.26 -1.42 -22.63
N LYS A 60 2.06 -1.97 -21.43
CA LYS A 60 1.42 -3.26 -21.16
C LYS A 60 0.00 -3.10 -20.56
N ASN A 61 -0.54 -1.88 -20.50
CA ASN A 61 -1.82 -1.54 -19.85
C ASN A 61 -1.88 -1.88 -18.35
N MET A 62 -0.76 -1.75 -17.64
CA MET A 62 -0.68 -1.94 -16.20
C MET A 62 -0.54 -0.60 -15.47
N LEU A 63 -1.13 -0.48 -14.29
CA LEU A 63 -1.04 0.75 -13.47
C LEU A 63 0.22 0.75 -12.60
N VAL A 64 0.69 1.95 -12.24
CA VAL A 64 1.86 2.14 -11.38
C VAL A 64 1.52 2.95 -10.14
N GLU A 65 1.87 2.38 -8.99
CA GLU A 65 2.01 3.09 -7.73
C GLU A 65 3.47 3.46 -7.50
N ALA A 66 3.73 4.57 -6.81
CA ALA A 66 5.07 4.87 -6.33
C ALA A 66 5.04 5.53 -4.95
N GLU A 67 6.14 5.44 -4.22
CA GLU A 67 6.30 6.07 -2.91
C GLU A 67 7.14 7.34 -2.98
N LEU A 68 6.63 8.40 -2.35
CA LEU A 68 7.39 9.62 -2.08
C LEU A 68 7.38 9.95 -0.58
N GLY A 69 8.58 10.19 -0.05
CA GLY A 69 8.83 10.22 1.39
C GLY A 69 9.60 8.98 1.79
N ARG A 70 9.47 8.55 3.04
CA ARG A 70 9.92 7.24 3.52
C ARG A 70 9.23 6.90 4.84
N LEU A 71 8.58 5.74 4.93
CA LEU A 71 8.01 5.24 6.18
C LEU A 71 9.10 4.63 7.07
N SER A 72 8.99 4.82 8.40
CA SER A 72 9.72 4.00 9.36
C SER A 72 8.96 2.72 9.72
N GLY A 73 9.62 1.82 10.42
CA GLY A 73 9.06 0.56 10.91
C GLY A 73 9.60 -0.66 10.18
N THR A 74 8.99 -1.81 10.45
CA THR A 74 9.43 -3.11 9.93
C THR A 74 8.34 -3.79 9.12
N GLU A 75 8.66 -4.17 7.89
CA GLU A 75 7.83 -4.98 6.99
C GLU A 75 8.71 -5.86 6.10
N ASP A 76 8.32 -7.12 5.92
CA ASP A 76 9.03 -8.11 5.09
C ASP A 76 10.56 -8.15 5.31
N ASP A 77 10.97 -8.22 6.59
CA ASP A 77 12.36 -8.24 7.06
C ASP A 77 13.18 -6.97 6.77
N LEU A 78 12.57 -5.94 6.16
CA LEU A 78 13.15 -4.62 6.00
C LEU A 78 12.74 -3.74 7.18
N THR A 79 13.73 -3.14 7.84
CA THR A 79 13.52 -2.18 8.92
C THR A 79 14.06 -0.81 8.50
N VAL A 80 13.20 0.20 8.56
CA VAL A 80 13.57 1.60 8.38
C VAL A 80 13.50 2.30 9.73
N GLU A 81 14.62 2.87 10.14
CA GLU A 81 14.75 3.58 11.41
C GLU A 81 14.00 4.92 11.39
N ASP A 82 13.52 5.36 12.56
CA ASP A 82 12.72 6.60 12.67
C ASP A 82 13.45 7.85 12.17
N TYR A 83 14.78 7.90 12.28
CA TYR A 83 15.57 9.04 11.79
C TYR A 83 15.67 9.10 10.26
N GLU A 84 15.37 8.00 9.57
CA GLU A 84 15.29 7.94 8.10
C GLU A 84 13.90 8.26 7.57
N ALA A 85 12.89 8.34 8.46
CA ALA A 85 11.52 8.66 8.10
C ALA A 85 11.44 10.06 7.49
N ARG A 86 10.73 10.17 6.36
CA ARG A 86 10.56 11.42 5.64
C ARG A 86 9.10 11.58 5.27
N LEU A 87 8.49 12.68 5.72
CA LEU A 87 7.16 13.03 5.25
C LEU A 87 7.19 13.38 3.76
N THR A 88 6.09 13.11 3.07
CA THR A 88 5.92 13.57 1.69
C THR A 88 5.87 15.09 1.67
N ASP A 89 6.69 15.72 0.84
CA ASP A 89 6.63 17.14 0.58
C ASP A 89 5.68 17.44 -0.59
N VAL A 90 4.79 18.41 -0.43
CA VAL A 90 3.74 18.72 -1.44
C VAL A 90 4.36 19.25 -2.74
N SER A 91 5.41 20.07 -2.66
CA SER A 91 6.07 20.60 -3.85
C SER A 91 6.82 19.51 -4.60
N GLN A 92 7.51 18.63 -3.87
CA GLN A 92 8.16 17.46 -4.49
C GLN A 92 7.12 16.50 -5.08
N ALA A 93 5.96 16.32 -4.46
CA ALA A 93 4.90 15.47 -4.99
C ALA A 93 4.35 15.97 -6.33
N GLU A 94 4.29 17.29 -6.52
CA GLU A 94 3.86 17.88 -7.79
C GLU A 94 4.84 17.52 -8.91
N ASP A 95 6.12 17.82 -8.72
CA ASP A 95 7.18 17.49 -9.68
C ASP A 95 7.25 15.98 -9.92
N PHE A 96 7.12 15.18 -8.85
CA PHE A 96 7.17 13.72 -8.91
C PHE A 96 6.06 13.15 -9.78
N ILE A 97 4.80 13.58 -9.58
CA ILE A 97 3.68 13.12 -10.39
C ILE A 97 3.89 13.50 -11.86
N ASP A 98 4.26 14.74 -12.13
CA ASP A 98 4.40 15.26 -13.51
C ASP A 98 5.51 14.54 -14.28
N GLU A 99 6.63 14.25 -13.63
CA GLU A 99 7.76 13.61 -14.29
C GLU A 99 7.60 12.10 -14.44
N THR A 100 6.92 11.45 -13.50
CA THR A 100 6.85 9.98 -13.46
C THR A 100 5.63 9.40 -14.16
N GLY A 101 4.53 10.14 -14.24
CA GLY A 101 3.28 9.67 -14.84
C GLY A 101 2.62 8.51 -14.08
N ILE A 102 2.86 8.38 -12.77
CA ILE A 102 2.23 7.34 -11.94
C ILE A 102 0.72 7.50 -11.84
N ASP A 103 0.03 6.40 -11.52
CA ASP A 103 -1.43 6.35 -11.35
C ASP A 103 -1.85 6.50 -9.88
N ALA A 104 -0.96 6.11 -8.96
CA ALA A 104 -1.18 6.20 -7.53
C ALA A 104 0.09 6.62 -6.78
N LEU A 105 -0.07 7.42 -5.73
CA LEU A 105 1.01 7.91 -4.89
C LEU A 105 0.82 7.42 -3.45
N ALA A 106 1.76 6.58 -3.00
CA ALA A 106 1.92 6.24 -1.59
C ALA A 106 2.57 7.41 -0.84
N VAL A 107 1.84 7.91 0.16
CA VAL A 107 2.23 9.11 0.91
C VAL A 107 2.65 8.76 2.34
N CYS A 108 3.67 9.47 2.80
CA CYS A 108 4.23 9.42 4.14
C CYS A 108 3.71 10.64 4.93
N ILE A 109 2.72 10.42 5.78
CA ILE A 109 2.07 11.48 6.58
C ILE A 109 2.22 11.23 8.09
N GLY A 110 3.17 10.39 8.50
CA GLY A 110 3.34 9.94 9.89
C GLY A 110 2.78 8.53 10.16
N ASN A 111 2.37 7.84 9.09
CA ASN A 111 2.12 6.40 9.09
C ASN A 111 3.44 5.62 9.16
N VAL A 112 3.39 4.40 9.71
CA VAL A 112 4.55 3.51 9.89
C VAL A 112 4.21 2.08 9.50
N HIS A 113 5.22 1.31 9.13
CA HIS A 113 5.10 -0.13 8.95
C HIS A 113 5.13 -0.90 10.27
N GLY A 114 4.39 -2.00 10.31
CA GLY A 114 4.31 -2.85 11.50
C GLY A 114 3.45 -2.24 12.60
N LYS A 115 4.04 -1.97 13.76
CA LYS A 115 3.33 -1.59 14.99
C LYS A 115 3.58 -0.13 15.33
N TYR A 116 2.51 0.65 15.44
CA TYR A 116 2.57 2.02 15.94
C TYR A 116 3.13 2.11 17.38
N PRO A 117 3.80 3.23 17.75
CA PRO A 117 4.25 3.47 19.11
C PRO A 117 3.07 3.51 20.10
N ALA A 118 3.38 3.43 21.41
CA ALA A 118 2.35 3.44 22.46
C ALA A 118 1.46 4.70 22.44
N SER A 119 1.96 5.80 21.88
CA SER A 119 1.18 7.04 21.66
C SER A 119 0.11 6.91 20.57
N GLY A 120 0.13 5.83 19.78
CA GLY A 120 -0.74 5.62 18.63
C GLY A 120 -0.23 6.32 17.35
N PRO A 121 -0.98 6.18 16.24
CA PRO A 121 -0.69 6.86 14.98
C PRO A 121 -0.82 8.38 15.10
N ASN A 122 0.14 9.10 14.51
CA ASN A 122 0.14 10.56 14.45
C ASN A 122 0.13 11.03 12.99
N LEU A 123 -1.03 10.91 12.34
CA LEU A 123 -1.19 11.23 10.93
C LEU A 123 -1.41 12.74 10.73
N ARG A 124 -0.62 13.35 9.85
CA ARG A 124 -0.73 14.74 9.40
C ARG A 124 -1.85 14.88 8.37
N LEU A 125 -3.08 14.94 8.85
CA LEU A 125 -4.28 15.06 8.01
C LEU A 125 -4.34 16.38 7.23
N ASP A 126 -3.71 17.44 7.75
CA ASP A 126 -3.51 18.70 7.04
C ASP A 126 -2.67 18.50 5.78
N LEU A 127 -1.52 17.82 5.91
CA LEU A 127 -0.66 17.45 4.80
C LEU A 127 -1.40 16.54 3.79
N LEU A 128 -2.13 15.54 4.28
CA LEU A 128 -2.91 14.64 3.41
C LEU A 128 -3.95 15.40 2.58
N LYS A 129 -4.62 16.39 3.19
CA LYS A 129 -5.58 17.24 2.51
C LYS A 129 -4.93 18.05 1.38
N ASP A 130 -3.75 18.60 1.62
CA ASP A 130 -3.00 19.36 0.61
C ASP A 130 -2.55 18.46 -0.55
N LEU A 131 -2.02 17.26 -0.22
CA LEU A 131 -1.67 16.24 -1.21
C LEU A 131 -2.88 15.78 -2.03
N HIS A 132 -4.06 15.70 -1.43
CA HIS A 132 -5.29 15.36 -2.16
C HIS A 132 -5.71 16.46 -3.13
N ALA A 133 -5.64 17.73 -2.69
CA ALA A 133 -5.96 18.88 -3.54
C ALA A 133 -5.03 18.98 -4.76
N LEU A 134 -3.78 18.53 -4.63
CA LEU A 134 -2.81 18.40 -5.71
C LEU A 134 -3.12 17.20 -6.61
N SER A 135 -3.08 15.98 -6.05
CA SER A 135 -3.17 14.71 -6.80
C SER A 135 -4.48 14.57 -7.58
N SER A 136 -5.61 15.01 -7.01
CA SER A 136 -6.92 14.94 -7.67
C SER A 136 -6.99 15.74 -8.98
N LYS A 137 -6.28 16.87 -9.07
CA LYS A 137 -6.20 17.67 -10.31
C LYS A 137 -5.40 16.98 -11.41
N LYS A 138 -4.49 16.08 -11.02
CA LYS A 138 -3.62 15.32 -11.91
C LYS A 138 -4.15 13.90 -12.18
N GLY A 139 -5.30 13.53 -11.61
CA GLY A 139 -5.90 12.20 -11.78
C GLY A 139 -5.19 11.08 -11.04
N VAL A 140 -4.34 11.41 -10.05
CA VAL A 140 -3.57 10.43 -9.27
C VAL A 140 -4.31 10.09 -7.97
N PHE A 141 -4.38 8.80 -7.64
CA PHE A 141 -4.98 8.34 -6.39
C PHE A 141 -3.97 8.35 -5.24
N LEU A 142 -4.43 8.62 -4.01
CA LEU A 142 -3.59 8.51 -2.83
C LEU A 142 -3.68 7.13 -2.19
N VAL A 143 -2.54 6.62 -1.75
CA VAL A 143 -2.39 5.33 -1.08
C VAL A 143 -1.84 5.54 0.31
N LEU A 144 -2.43 4.86 1.30
CA LEU A 144 -1.94 4.87 2.68
C LEU A 144 -1.38 3.49 3.04
N HIS A 145 -0.05 3.47 3.17
CA HIS A 145 0.71 2.35 3.70
C HIS A 145 0.63 2.30 5.22
N GLY A 146 0.93 1.14 5.83
CA GLY A 146 0.93 1.02 7.29
C GLY A 146 -0.44 1.25 7.94
N ALA A 147 -1.53 0.78 7.31
CA ALA A 147 -2.89 0.99 7.82
C ALA A 147 -3.28 0.06 8.99
N SER A 148 -2.41 -0.88 9.35
CA SER A 148 -2.61 -1.78 10.50
C SER A 148 -2.56 -1.02 11.81
N GLY A 149 -3.56 -1.17 12.67
CA GLY A 149 -3.68 -0.47 13.96
C GLY A 149 -4.13 0.99 13.89
N VAL A 150 -4.48 1.50 12.70
CA VAL A 150 -5.04 2.86 12.57
C VAL A 150 -6.50 2.87 13.05
N PRO A 151 -6.87 3.73 14.03
CA PRO A 151 -8.25 3.89 14.50
C PRO A 151 -9.23 4.26 13.40
N LYS A 152 -10.49 3.84 13.58
CA LYS A 152 -11.57 4.02 12.61
C LYS A 152 -11.78 5.47 12.17
N GLU A 153 -11.67 6.38 13.12
CA GLU A 153 -11.89 7.81 12.94
C GLU A 153 -10.80 8.42 12.06
N LEU A 154 -9.55 7.97 12.22
CA LEU A 154 -8.43 8.37 11.36
C LEU A 154 -8.54 7.74 9.97
N VAL A 155 -8.94 6.48 9.86
CA VAL A 155 -9.21 5.84 8.56
C VAL A 155 -10.28 6.63 7.80
N LYS A 156 -11.39 6.98 8.47
CA LYS A 156 -12.47 7.76 7.88
C LYS A 156 -11.96 9.12 7.38
N ALA A 157 -11.16 9.83 8.19
CA ALA A 157 -10.56 11.09 7.80
C ALA A 157 -9.62 10.93 6.59
N CYS A 158 -8.85 9.84 6.51
CA CYS A 158 -8.00 9.55 5.37
C CYS A 158 -8.82 9.33 4.07
N ILE A 159 -9.95 8.63 4.15
CA ILE A 159 -10.87 8.45 3.02
C ILE A 159 -11.47 9.79 2.58
N GLU A 160 -11.91 10.61 3.54
CA GLU A 160 -12.43 11.96 3.31
C GLU A 160 -11.38 12.89 2.66
N HIS A 161 -10.09 12.62 2.92
CA HIS A 161 -8.96 13.31 2.30
C HIS A 161 -8.31 12.50 1.16
N GLY A 162 -9.10 11.69 0.46
CA GLY A 162 -8.73 11.21 -0.88
C GLY A 162 -7.96 9.90 -0.94
N VAL A 163 -7.68 9.23 0.18
CA VAL A 163 -7.07 7.89 0.14
C VAL A 163 -8.05 6.89 -0.50
N ARG A 164 -7.56 6.10 -1.45
CA ARG A 164 -8.34 5.09 -2.19
C ARG A 164 -7.78 3.68 -2.13
N LYS A 165 -6.53 3.50 -1.69
CA LYS A 165 -5.91 2.20 -1.39
C LYS A 165 -5.29 2.25 0.00
N PHE A 166 -5.49 1.18 0.76
CA PHE A 166 -4.90 0.97 2.08
C PHE A 166 -4.14 -0.36 2.07
N ASN A 167 -2.90 -0.36 2.53
CA ASN A 167 -2.13 -1.60 2.67
C ASN A 167 -2.32 -2.17 4.08
N VAL A 168 -2.66 -3.47 4.16
CA VAL A 168 -2.84 -4.21 5.42
C VAL A 168 -2.08 -5.53 5.36
N ASN A 169 -1.10 -5.69 6.23
CA ASN A 169 -0.26 -6.89 6.27
C ASN A 169 -0.15 -7.45 7.70
N THR A 170 0.31 -6.64 8.66
CA THR A 170 0.62 -7.06 10.03
C THR A 170 -0.52 -7.77 10.75
N GLU A 171 -1.74 -7.23 10.67
CA GLU A 171 -2.91 -7.84 11.33
C GLU A 171 -3.30 -9.19 10.70
N VAL A 172 -3.17 -9.33 9.38
CA VAL A 172 -3.48 -10.56 8.64
C VAL A 172 -2.46 -11.65 9.02
N ARG A 173 -1.17 -11.31 9.01
CA ARG A 173 -0.10 -12.22 9.44
C ARG A 173 -0.24 -12.63 10.90
N LYS A 174 -0.55 -11.67 11.78
CA LYS A 174 -0.76 -11.96 13.20
C LYS A 174 -1.93 -12.93 13.39
N ALA A 175 -3.07 -12.69 12.74
CA ALA A 175 -4.23 -13.60 12.83
C ALA A 175 -3.90 -15.00 12.31
N TYR A 176 -3.10 -15.11 11.24
CA TYR A 176 -2.59 -16.39 10.75
C TYR A 176 -1.73 -17.10 11.81
N MET A 177 -0.71 -16.42 12.34
CA MET A 177 0.24 -16.99 13.30
C MET A 177 -0.43 -17.36 14.63
N ASP A 178 -1.34 -16.51 15.14
CA ASP A 178 -2.11 -16.78 16.35
C ASP A 178 -2.99 -18.03 16.16
N ALA A 179 -3.58 -18.24 14.97
CA ALA A 179 -4.34 -19.44 14.67
C ALA A 179 -3.49 -20.72 14.65
N LEU A 180 -2.20 -20.63 14.28
CA LEU A 180 -1.26 -21.76 14.32
C LEU A 180 -0.87 -22.14 15.76
N SER A 181 -0.87 -21.19 16.68
CA SER A 181 -0.48 -21.42 18.09
C SER A 181 -1.47 -22.28 18.88
N ASN A 182 -2.67 -22.53 18.33
CA ASN A 182 -3.71 -23.33 18.96
C ASN A 182 -3.56 -24.82 18.62
N PRO A 183 -3.43 -25.74 19.61
CA PRO A 183 -3.16 -27.14 19.37
C PRO A 183 -4.34 -27.87 18.68
N LYS A 184 -4.35 -27.86 17.34
CA LYS A 184 -5.17 -28.74 16.52
C LYS A 184 -4.35 -29.97 16.14
N LYS A 185 -4.93 -31.17 16.22
CA LYS A 185 -4.24 -32.44 15.92
C LYS A 185 -4.13 -32.77 14.42
N ASP A 186 -4.76 -31.98 13.55
CA ASP A 186 -4.92 -32.29 12.13
C ASP A 186 -4.52 -31.09 11.26
N LEU A 187 -3.63 -31.33 10.29
CA LEU A 187 -3.04 -30.30 9.42
C LEU A 187 -4.12 -29.54 8.62
N VAL A 188 -5.10 -30.25 8.06
CA VAL A 188 -6.17 -29.63 7.27
C VAL A 188 -6.98 -28.67 8.13
N ARG A 189 -7.27 -29.05 9.38
CA ARG A 189 -7.95 -28.18 10.35
C ARG A 189 -7.11 -26.97 10.74
N VAL A 190 -5.79 -27.13 10.90
CA VAL A 190 -4.87 -26.00 11.16
C VAL A 190 -4.94 -24.98 10.02
N MET A 191 -4.74 -25.45 8.78
CA MET A 191 -4.77 -24.59 7.59
C MET A 191 -6.13 -23.90 7.42
N ALA A 192 -7.23 -24.63 7.64
CA ALA A 192 -8.57 -24.06 7.58
C ALA A 192 -8.78 -22.96 8.64
N SER A 193 -8.35 -23.19 9.89
CA SER A 193 -8.48 -22.16 10.94
C SER A 193 -7.65 -20.91 10.66
N ALA A 194 -6.45 -21.07 10.11
CA ALA A 194 -5.60 -19.93 9.78
C ALA A 194 -6.19 -19.10 8.61
N LYS A 195 -6.78 -19.76 7.62
CA LYS A 195 -7.52 -19.10 6.53
C LYS A 195 -8.74 -18.33 7.04
N GLU A 196 -9.56 -18.93 7.91
CA GLU A 196 -10.73 -18.25 8.47
C GLU A 196 -10.34 -17.07 9.37
N ALA A 197 -9.22 -17.17 10.10
CA ALA A 197 -8.70 -16.05 10.89
C ALA A 197 -8.29 -14.87 10.01
N MET A 198 -7.54 -15.10 8.92
CA MET A 198 -7.20 -14.05 7.96
C MET A 198 -8.43 -13.44 7.31
N LYS A 199 -9.40 -14.27 6.90
CA LYS A 199 -10.65 -13.83 6.28
C LYS A 199 -11.46 -12.92 7.20
N ALA A 200 -11.50 -13.20 8.50
CA ALA A 200 -12.18 -12.34 9.47
C ALA A 200 -11.56 -10.93 9.51
N VAL A 201 -10.23 -10.84 9.53
CA VAL A 201 -9.50 -9.56 9.47
C VAL A 201 -9.82 -8.81 8.18
N ILE A 202 -9.73 -9.48 7.01
CA ILE A 202 -10.02 -8.84 5.73
C ILE A 202 -11.47 -8.33 5.66
N ALA A 203 -12.44 -9.10 6.13
CA ALA A 203 -13.84 -8.68 6.17
C ALA A 203 -14.02 -7.43 7.06
N GLU A 204 -13.41 -7.40 8.24
CA GLU A 204 -13.41 -6.23 9.11
C GLU A 204 -12.81 -5.00 8.40
N LYS A 205 -11.67 -5.16 7.71
CA LYS A 205 -11.04 -4.08 6.95
C LYS A 205 -11.91 -3.59 5.80
N MET A 206 -12.60 -4.47 5.07
CA MET A 206 -13.55 -4.06 4.02
C MET A 206 -14.69 -3.19 4.57
N HIS A 207 -15.21 -3.51 5.76
CA HIS A 207 -16.20 -2.67 6.43
C HIS A 207 -15.61 -1.35 6.91
N LEU A 208 -14.41 -1.40 7.51
CA LEU A 208 -13.70 -0.22 8.00
C LEU A 208 -13.36 0.77 6.88
N PHE A 209 -12.92 0.27 5.72
CA PHE A 209 -12.59 1.07 4.54
C PHE A 209 -13.81 1.45 3.69
N GLY A 210 -15.01 0.97 4.05
CA GLY A 210 -16.25 1.30 3.36
C GLY A 210 -16.43 0.64 1.98
N SER A 211 -15.66 -0.41 1.67
CA SER A 211 -15.74 -1.14 0.39
C SER A 211 -16.75 -2.29 0.41
N ALA A 212 -17.23 -2.71 1.58
CA ALA A 212 -18.25 -3.75 1.69
C ALA A 212 -19.53 -3.37 0.91
N GLY A 213 -19.95 -4.24 -0.02
CA GLY A 213 -21.14 -4.05 -0.85
C GLY A 213 -20.98 -3.05 -1.99
N LYS A 214 -19.75 -2.76 -2.44
CA LYS A 214 -19.43 -1.79 -3.51
C LYS A 214 -18.94 -2.42 -4.83
N ALA A 215 -19.05 -3.74 -4.96
CA ALA A 215 -18.63 -4.48 -6.16
C ALA A 215 -19.50 -4.16 -7.38
#